data_AF-A0A7X7GNK1-F1
#
_entry.id   AF-A0A7X7GNK1-F1
#
_cell.length_a   1.000
_cell.length_b   1.000
_cell.length_c   1.000
_cell.angle_alpha   90.00
_cell.angle_beta   90.00
_cell.angle_gamma   90.00
#
_symmetry.space_group_name_H-M   'P 1'
#
loop_
_entity.id
_entity.type
_entity.pdbx_description
1 polymer ?
#
loop_
_entity_poly.entity_id
_entity_poly.type
_entity_poly.pdbx_seq_one_letter_code
_entity_poly.pdbx_strand_id
1 'polypeptide(L)'
;MKGFGGVFAVLLIVGLIIRYWWVLVGLIAIVVAGAAAVLVVKVIAETAYMAWDHARQRRREQADRARTERAALAARAARQHTQYLEGDARGIYGEYPPANLE
;
A
#
# COMPACT_ATOMS: atom_id res chain seq x y z
N MET A 1 -39.07 -61.93 3.09
CA MET A 1 -37.84 -61.75 2.27
C MET A 1 -37.54 -60.29 1.88
N LYS A 2 -38.53 -59.38 1.77
CA LYS A 2 -38.30 -57.95 1.42
C LYS A 2 -37.62 -57.10 2.50
N GLY A 3 -37.75 -57.41 3.79
CA GLY A 3 -37.12 -56.67 4.89
C GLY A 3 -35.61 -56.93 5.06
N PHE A 4 -35.14 -58.14 4.72
CA PHE A 4 -33.74 -58.51 4.89
C PHE A 4 -32.80 -57.81 3.89
N GLY A 5 -33.26 -57.61 2.64
CA GLY A 5 -32.48 -56.89 1.63
C GLY A 5 -32.28 -55.41 1.96
N GLY A 6 -33.28 -54.76 2.58
CA GLY A 6 -33.17 -53.36 3.01
C GLY A 6 -32.14 -53.17 4.13
N VAL A 7 -32.16 -54.04 5.14
CA VAL A 7 -31.18 -54.00 6.25
C VAL A 7 -29.76 -54.25 5.73
N PHE A 8 -29.60 -55.18 4.80
CA PHE A 8 -28.29 -55.48 4.20
C PHE A 8 -27.75 -54.31 3.36
N ALA A 9 -28.62 -53.64 2.58
CA ALA A 9 -28.25 -52.45 1.83
C ALA A 9 -27.82 -51.29 2.74
N VAL A 10 -28.52 -51.07 3.86
CA VAL A 10 -28.16 -50.04 4.84
C VAL A 10 -26.80 -50.33 5.48
N LEU A 11 -26.52 -51.57 5.87
CA LEU A 11 -25.22 -51.95 6.46
C LEU A 11 -24.06 -51.77 5.47
N LEU A 12 -24.26 -52.05 4.19
CA LEU A 12 -23.27 -51.78 3.15
C LEU A 12 -23.00 -50.28 2.98
N ILE A 13 -24.05 -49.45 2.96
CA ILE A 13 -23.92 -48.00 2.87
C ILE A 13 -23.18 -47.45 4.09
N VAL A 14 -23.52 -47.90 5.29
CA VAL A 14 -22.85 -47.51 6.53
C VAL A 14 -21.37 -47.93 6.52
N GLY A 15 -21.07 -49.16 6.09
CA GLY A 15 -19.70 -49.64 5.93
C GLY A 15 -18.90 -48.83 4.92
N LEU A 16 -19.53 -48.43 3.81
CA LEU A 16 -18.93 -47.57 2.80
C LEU A 16 -18.64 -46.17 3.37
N ILE A 17 -19.58 -45.58 4.11
CA ILE A 17 -19.41 -44.27 4.74
C ILE A 17 -18.27 -44.30 5.75
N ILE A 18 -18.20 -45.32 6.62
CA ILE A 18 -17.10 -45.47 7.59
C ILE A 18 -15.75 -45.61 6.88
N ARG A 19 -15.72 -46.36 5.76
CA ARG A 19 -14.50 -46.59 4.98
C ARG A 19 -14.01 -45.33 4.25
N TYR A 20 -14.92 -44.50 3.75
CA TYR A 20 -14.61 -43.36 2.87
C TYR A 20 -14.81 -41.98 3.52
N TRP A 21 -15.20 -41.89 4.80
CA TRP A 21 -15.32 -40.63 5.55
C TRP A 21 -14.05 -39.76 5.46
N TRP A 22 -12.87 -40.38 5.53
CA TRP A 22 -11.58 -39.68 5.39
C TRP A 22 -11.41 -38.99 4.03
N VAL A 23 -11.95 -39.57 2.96
CA VAL A 23 -11.91 -38.96 1.62
C VAL A 23 -12.80 -37.72 1.58
N LEU A 24 -13.98 -37.78 2.20
CA LEU A 24 -14.89 -36.66 2.29
C LEU A 24 -14.28 -35.50 3.10
N VAL A 25 -13.68 -35.82 4.26
CA VAL A 25 -12.98 -34.83 5.09
C VAL A 25 -11.78 -34.22 4.35
N GLY A 26 -11.00 -35.04 3.65
CA GLY A 26 -9.86 -34.55 2.85
C GLY A 26 -10.31 -33.59 1.74
N LEU A 27 -11.41 -33.91 1.05
CA LEU A 27 -11.95 -33.06 -0.02
C LEU A 27 -12.45 -31.72 0.54
N ILE A 28 -13.16 -31.74 1.66
CA ILE A 28 -13.59 -30.52 2.36
C ILE A 28 -12.37 -29.69 2.79
N ALA A 29 -11.34 -30.32 3.34
CA ALA A 29 -10.12 -29.62 3.77
C ALA A 29 -9.41 -28.94 2.60
N ILE A 30 -9.34 -29.58 1.43
CA ILE A 30 -8.76 -28.97 0.22
C ILE A 30 -9.56 -27.73 -0.22
N VAL A 31 -10.89 -27.81 -0.22
CA VAL A 31 -11.75 -26.68 -0.59
C VAL A 31 -11.57 -25.51 0.39
N VAL A 32 -11.54 -25.79 1.69
CA VAL A 32 -11.34 -24.78 2.74
C VAL A 32 -9.94 -24.16 2.64
N ALA A 33 -8.90 -24.97 2.44
CA ALA A 33 -7.53 -24.49 2.28
C ALA A 33 -7.39 -23.63 1.01
N GLY A 34 -8.00 -24.04 -0.09
CA GLY A 34 -8.03 -23.26 -1.34
C GLY A 34 -8.72 -21.90 -1.15
N ALA A 35 -9.88 -21.87 -0.51
CA ALA A 35 -10.59 -20.63 -0.21
C ALA A 35 -9.77 -19.71 0.71
N ALA A 36 -9.15 -20.26 1.74
CA ALA A 36 -8.27 -19.51 2.65
C ALA A 36 -7.05 -18.94 1.91
N ALA A 37 -6.42 -19.72 1.03
CA ALA A 37 -5.27 -19.27 0.24
C ALA A 37 -5.63 -18.07 -0.65
N VAL A 38 -6.79 -18.10 -1.31
CA VAL A 38 -7.25 -16.97 -2.15
C VAL A 38 -7.44 -15.69 -1.32
N LEU A 39 -8.03 -15.80 -0.13
CA LEU A 39 -8.19 -14.65 0.77
C LEU A 39 -6.85 -14.08 1.22
N VAL A 40 -5.91 -14.95 1.60
CA VAL A 40 -4.55 -14.55 2.03
C VAL A 40 -3.82 -13.83 0.90
N VAL A 41 -3.86 -14.37 -0.33
CA VAL A 41 -3.22 -13.74 -1.50
C VAL A 41 -3.81 -12.35 -1.77
N LYS A 42 -5.14 -12.18 -1.65
CA LYS A 42 -5.79 -10.89 -1.85
C LYS A 42 -5.31 -9.84 -0.84
N VAL A 43 -5.25 -10.20 0.44
CA VAL A 43 -4.79 -9.30 1.51
C VAL A 43 -3.32 -8.88 1.30
N ILE A 44 -2.45 -9.84 0.94
CA ILE A 44 -1.05 -9.55 0.66
C ILE A 44 -0.91 -8.63 -0.56
N ALA A 45 -1.70 -8.84 -1.61
CA ALA A 45 -1.68 -7.99 -2.79
C ALA A 45 -2.08 -6.54 -2.45
N GLU A 46 -3.21 -6.34 -1.75
CA GLU A 46 -3.70 -5.00 -1.39
C GLU A 46 -2.69 -4.23 -0.51
N THR A 47 -2.12 -4.90 0.49
CA THR A 47 -1.11 -4.29 1.36
C THR A 47 0.16 -3.91 0.61
N ALA A 48 0.63 -4.74 -0.32
CA ALA A 48 1.79 -4.43 -1.17
C ALA A 48 1.52 -3.24 -2.10
N TYR A 49 0.32 -3.17 -2.71
CA TYR A 49 -0.05 -2.04 -3.57
C TYR A 49 -0.10 -0.72 -2.81
N MET A 50 -0.73 -0.68 -1.63
CA MET A 50 -0.79 0.53 -0.80
C MET A 50 0.59 1.02 -0.37
N ALA A 51 1.47 0.10 0.07
CA ALA A 51 2.82 0.46 0.48
C ALA A 51 3.62 1.08 -0.68
N TRP A 52 3.45 0.54 -1.89
CA TRP A 52 4.16 1.03 -3.06
C TRP A 52 3.68 2.42 -3.50
N ASP A 53 2.37 2.67 -3.46
CA ASP A 53 1.80 3.95 -3.85
C ASP A 53 2.15 5.05 -2.83
N HIS A 54 2.09 4.75 -1.53
CA HIS A 54 2.57 5.67 -0.49
C HIS A 54 4.06 6.02 -0.65
N ALA A 55 4.91 5.05 -0.98
CA ALA A 55 6.32 5.33 -1.24
C ALA A 55 6.52 6.23 -2.47
N ARG A 56 5.70 6.06 -3.51
CA ARG A 56 5.74 6.87 -4.72
C ARG A 56 5.24 8.29 -4.49
N GLN A 57 4.16 8.45 -3.73
CA GLN A 57 3.61 9.76 -3.36
C GLN A 57 4.61 10.57 -2.55
N ARG A 58 5.26 9.98 -1.54
CA ARG A 58 6.29 10.67 -0.74
C ARG A 58 7.45 11.19 -1.59
N ARG A 59 7.90 10.43 -2.59
CA ARG A 59 8.95 10.88 -3.52
C ARG A 59 8.50 12.06 -4.38
N ARG A 60 7.25 12.06 -4.83
CA ARG A 60 6.67 13.18 -5.59
C ARG A 60 6.56 14.43 -4.73
N GLU A 61 6.04 14.31 -3.51
CA GLU A 61 5.94 15.43 -2.56
C GLU A 61 7.30 16.05 -2.25
N GLN A 62 8.34 15.22 -2.06
CA GLN A 62 9.71 15.72 -1.86
C GLN A 62 10.23 16.49 -3.07
N ALA A 63 9.99 15.96 -4.28
CA ALA A 63 10.40 16.64 -5.51
C ALA A 63 9.65 17.97 -5.70
N ASP A 64 8.35 18.00 -5.39
CA ASP A 64 7.54 19.21 -5.49
C ASP A 64 7.95 20.26 -4.47
N ARG A 65 8.24 19.87 -3.22
CA ARG A 65 8.81 20.78 -2.20
C ARG A 65 10.13 21.38 -2.67
N ALA A 66 11.05 20.56 -3.16
CA ALA A 66 12.33 21.03 -3.70
C ALA A 66 12.14 22.00 -4.89
N ARG A 67 11.15 21.77 -5.75
CA ARG A 67 10.80 22.70 -6.83
C ARG A 67 10.25 24.01 -6.31
N THR A 68 9.35 23.98 -5.32
CA THR A 68 8.80 25.20 -4.72
C THR A 68 9.86 26.04 -4.01
N GLU A 69 10.78 25.41 -3.29
CA GLU A 69 11.90 26.10 -2.62
C GLU A 69 12.82 26.78 -3.64
N ARG A 70 13.16 26.09 -4.74
CA ARG A 70 13.95 26.66 -5.84
C ARG A 70 13.24 27.83 -6.52
N ALA A 71 11.93 27.71 -6.75
CA ALA A 71 11.14 28.78 -7.33
C ALA A 71 11.09 30.01 -6.40
N ALA A 72 10.93 29.80 -5.09
CA ALA A 72 10.95 30.88 -4.10
C ALA A 72 12.32 31.57 -4.02
N LEU A 73 13.41 30.81 -4.06
CA LEU A 73 14.79 31.33 -4.12
C LEU A 73 15.02 32.15 -5.38
N ALA A 74 14.63 31.64 -6.55
CA ALA A 74 14.75 32.36 -7.82
C ALA A 74 13.95 33.67 -7.81
N ALA A 75 12.72 33.64 -7.28
CA ALA A 75 11.89 34.84 -7.16
C ALA A 75 12.51 35.86 -6.19
N ARG A 76 13.10 35.41 -5.08
CA ARG A 76 13.81 36.30 -4.13
C ARG A 76 15.05 36.92 -4.78
N ALA A 77 15.86 36.12 -5.48
CA ALA A 77 17.05 36.59 -6.19
C ALA A 77 16.68 37.61 -7.28
N ALA A 78 15.60 37.38 -8.03
CA ALA A 78 15.11 38.33 -9.02
C ALA A 78 14.72 39.67 -8.38
N ARG A 79 13.99 39.66 -7.26
CA ARG A 79 13.64 40.89 -6.53
C ARG A 79 14.87 41.65 -6.03
N GLN A 80 15.83 40.94 -5.44
CA GLN A 80 17.07 41.56 -4.95
C GLN A 80 17.91 42.13 -6.09
N HIS A 81 17.94 41.46 -7.25
CA HIS A 81 18.61 41.98 -8.43
C HIS A 81 17.98 43.29 -8.92
N THR A 82 16.65 43.38 -8.97
CA THR A 82 15.97 44.64 -9.32
C THR A 82 16.31 45.75 -8.32
N GLN A 83 16.26 45.48 -7.01
CA GLN A 83 16.63 46.43 -5.97
C GLN A 83 18.08 46.93 -6.10
N TYR A 84 18.99 46.03 -6.46
CA TYR A 84 20.39 46.39 -6.71
C TYR A 84 20.52 47.35 -7.89
N LEU A 85 19.81 47.10 -8.99
CA LEU A 85 19.79 47.97 -10.17
C LEU A 85 19.17 49.35 -9.87
N GLU A 86 18.24 49.42 -8.93
CA GLU A 86 17.62 50.67 -8.45
C GLU A 86 18.50 51.42 -7.43
N GLY A 87 19.63 50.86 -7.02
CA GLY A 87 20.52 51.45 -6.02
C GLY A 87 20.01 51.31 -4.58
N ASP A 88 19.01 50.46 -4.32
CA ASP A 88 18.55 50.14 -2.98
C ASP A 88 19.59 49.23 -2.28
N ALA A 89 20.01 49.62 -1.08
CA ALA A 89 20.92 48.85 -0.24
C ALA A 89 20.41 47.42 0.04
N ARG A 90 19.09 47.20 0.01
CA ARG A 90 18.46 45.87 0.13
C ARG A 90 18.81 44.92 -1.02
N GLY A 91 19.19 45.43 -2.19
CA GLY A 91 19.68 44.61 -3.27
C GLY A 91 21.03 43.94 -2.97
N ILE A 92 21.86 44.58 -2.13
CA ILE A 92 23.18 44.07 -1.72
C ILE A 92 23.08 43.23 -0.44
N TYR A 93 22.38 43.76 0.57
CA TYR A 93 22.36 43.17 1.91
C TYR A 93 21.12 42.32 2.19
N GLY A 94 20.13 42.33 1.29
CA GLY A 94 18.87 41.62 1.46
C GLY A 94 18.11 42.10 2.69
N GLU A 95 17.58 41.13 3.45
CA GLU A 95 16.82 41.36 4.68
C GLU A 95 17.70 41.62 5.91
N TYR A 96 19.02 41.47 5.78
CA TYR A 96 20.00 41.61 6.87
C TYR A 96 21.00 42.73 6.55
N PRO A 97 20.62 44.00 6.75
CA PRO A 97 21.54 45.12 6.57
C PRO A 97 22.75 45.01 7.51
N PRO A 98 23.90 45.59 7.14
CA PRO A 98 25.09 45.59 7.98
C PRO A 98 24.78 46.30 9.30
N ALA A 99 25.39 45.82 10.40
CA ALA A 99 25.24 46.47 11.70
C ALA A 99 25.85 47.88 11.65
N ASN A 100 25.08 48.87 12.09
CA ASN A 100 25.54 50.24 12.23
C ASN A 100 26.55 50.27 13.39
N LEU A 101 27.83 50.56 13.10
CA LEU A 101 28.92 50.61 14.10
C LEU A 101 29.15 52.03 14.65
N GLU A 102 28.10 52.85 14.73
CA GLU A 102 28.17 54.22 15.27
C GLU A 102 28.34 54.24 16.79
#